data_AF-A0A0L6X205-F1
#
_entry.id   AF-A0A0L6X205-F1
#
_cell.length_a   1.000
_cell.length_b   1.000
_cell.length_c   1.000
_cell.angle_alpha   90.00
_cell.angle_beta   90.00
_cell.angle_gamma   90.00
#
_symmetry.space_group_name_H-M   'P 1'
#
loop_
_entity.id
_entity.type
_entity.pdbx_description
1 polymer ?
#
loop_
_entity_poly.entity_id
_entity_poly.type
_entity_poly.pdbx_seq_one_letter_code
_entity_poly.pdbx_strand_id
1 'polypeptide(L)'
;MLSQPVDPTSIATHTKSSSTSLHPETNESPVSGTFGNLPSILPKKPNKKRRRGKPKTNKWADRCMYAELLEMVTDPSDAWSSSGADGLPADLENGWVALAPVPQVLPPHTILDCVLDNNWKDNGVLHVLDVIKWKGQDVSECESAFRFWWRDTRLGELPPTALPQSHCPKSNDITTYTFPCPTTFLPVPYHIDTTLPSLLTHIVPSVRLPRSVSIVAPSVPSQDMDVDFYCSGQPAQTKEAIIQSDGLLLYVRAASYESGTSPLSSWVPIVSYDGPQRESPLDLLLRRRMAHTSAEGRVGEVQEVDVEMEL
;
A
#
# COMPACT_ATOMS: atom_id res chain seq x y z
N MET A 1 26.71 -44.99 -13.75
CA MET A 1 26.05 -45.21 -15.06
C MET A 1 25.54 -43.86 -15.54
N LEU A 2 25.78 -43.50 -16.80
CA LEU A 2 25.32 -42.23 -17.38
C LEU A 2 23.83 -42.32 -17.74
N SER A 3 23.09 -41.22 -17.58
CA SER A 3 21.97 -40.81 -18.45
C SER A 3 21.64 -39.33 -18.27
N GLN A 4 21.90 -38.55 -19.32
CA GLN A 4 21.16 -37.34 -19.72
C GLN A 4 20.64 -37.60 -21.16
N PRO A 5 19.95 -36.67 -21.82
CA PRO A 5 18.63 -36.11 -21.48
C PRO A 5 17.66 -36.34 -22.66
N VAL A 6 16.39 -35.91 -22.56
CA VAL A 6 15.50 -35.85 -23.73
C VAL A 6 14.58 -34.61 -23.67
N ASP A 7 14.78 -33.70 -24.62
CA ASP A 7 13.78 -32.71 -25.08
C ASP A 7 13.27 -33.17 -26.46
N PRO A 8 12.02 -32.82 -26.84
CA PRO A 8 11.84 -32.24 -28.17
C PRO A 8 10.75 -31.16 -28.29
N THR A 9 11.18 -29.99 -28.76
CA THR A 9 10.71 -29.34 -30.01
C THR A 9 9.25 -28.89 -30.19
N SER A 10 9.06 -27.56 -30.12
CA SER A 10 8.37 -26.65 -31.06
C SER A 10 7.17 -27.12 -31.92
N ILE A 11 6.06 -26.36 -31.85
CA ILE A 11 5.09 -26.16 -32.95
C ILE A 11 4.82 -24.66 -33.11
N ALA A 12 4.62 -24.21 -34.36
CA ALA A 12 4.59 -22.80 -34.74
C ALA A 12 3.21 -22.28 -35.20
N THR A 13 3.04 -20.95 -35.11
CA THR A 13 2.18 -20.06 -35.93
C THR A 13 0.69 -20.36 -36.09
N HIS A 14 -0.15 -19.34 -35.83
CA HIS A 14 -1.00 -18.79 -36.90
C HIS A 14 -1.37 -17.31 -36.68
N THR A 15 -1.33 -16.54 -37.76
CA THR A 15 -1.73 -15.13 -37.85
C THR A 15 -3.20 -14.99 -38.22
N LYS A 16 -3.85 -13.89 -37.78
CA LYS A 16 -4.75 -13.09 -38.64
C LYS A 16 -5.13 -11.73 -38.05
N SER A 17 -4.95 -10.71 -38.87
CA SER A 17 -5.47 -9.35 -38.70
C SER A 17 -6.87 -9.24 -39.32
N SER A 18 -7.69 -8.32 -38.81
CA SER A 18 -8.78 -7.70 -39.59
C SER A 18 -9.12 -6.33 -39.03
N SER A 19 -9.22 -5.36 -39.95
CA SER A 19 -9.56 -3.96 -39.73
C SER A 19 -10.89 -3.65 -40.40
N THR A 20 -11.77 -2.84 -39.77
CA THR A 20 -12.76 -2.08 -40.54
C THR A 20 -13.28 -0.82 -39.82
N SER A 21 -12.92 0.31 -40.44
CA SER A 21 -13.58 1.62 -40.53
C SER A 21 -15.11 1.68 -40.35
N LEU A 22 -15.65 2.76 -39.75
CA LEU A 22 -16.33 3.87 -40.47
C LEU A 22 -16.92 4.99 -39.55
N HIS A 23 -17.03 6.19 -40.13
CA HIS A 23 -17.63 7.46 -39.66
C HIS A 23 -19.19 7.42 -39.53
N PRO A 24 -19.95 8.47 -39.10
CA PRO A 24 -19.63 9.91 -39.14
C PRO A 24 -20.06 10.82 -37.95
N GLU A 25 -19.78 12.11 -38.11
CA GLU A 25 -20.25 13.25 -37.32
C GLU A 25 -21.78 13.43 -37.36
N THR A 26 -22.35 14.09 -36.34
CA THR A 26 -23.44 15.06 -36.53
C THR A 26 -23.19 16.30 -35.67
N ASN A 27 -23.53 17.45 -36.23
CA ASN A 27 -23.13 18.78 -35.77
C ASN A 27 -24.39 19.63 -35.66
N GLU A 28 -24.86 19.94 -34.45
CA GLU A 28 -26.02 20.82 -34.25
C GLU A 28 -25.75 21.91 -33.20
N SER A 29 -25.73 23.14 -33.69
CA SER A 29 -26.19 24.34 -32.97
C SER A 29 -27.35 24.89 -33.79
N PRO A 30 -28.44 25.38 -33.16
CA PRO A 30 -28.53 26.84 -33.01
C PRO A 30 -29.31 27.32 -31.77
N VAL A 31 -29.21 28.62 -31.49
CA VAL A 31 -30.30 29.62 -31.58
C VAL A 31 -29.90 30.88 -30.80
N SER A 32 -29.85 32.03 -31.47
CA SER A 32 -29.68 33.33 -30.81
C SER A 32 -31.01 33.83 -30.25
N GLY A 33 -31.04 34.22 -28.98
CA GLY A 33 -32.18 34.88 -28.34
C GLY A 33 -31.84 36.31 -27.91
N THR A 34 -32.30 37.30 -28.67
CA THR A 34 -32.03 38.73 -28.43
C THR A 34 -33.14 39.37 -27.58
N PHE A 35 -32.86 39.84 -26.36
CA PHE A 35 -33.81 40.66 -25.60
C PHE A 35 -33.18 41.74 -24.71
N GLY A 36 -33.60 43.00 -24.95
CA GLY A 36 -34.01 43.93 -23.89
C GLY A 36 -32.96 44.56 -22.98
N ASN A 37 -32.40 45.71 -23.40
CA ASN A 37 -31.87 46.71 -22.46
C ASN A 37 -33.03 47.53 -21.87
N LEU A 38 -33.13 47.62 -20.54
CA LEU A 38 -33.78 48.76 -19.85
C LEU A 38 -33.16 48.98 -18.45
N PRO A 39 -32.99 50.23 -17.97
CA PRO A 39 -32.24 50.51 -16.75
C PRO A 39 -33.14 50.70 -15.52
N SER A 40 -32.70 50.25 -14.33
CA SER A 40 -33.08 50.89 -13.07
C SER A 40 -32.24 50.49 -11.85
N ILE A 41 -31.62 51.51 -11.24
CA ILE A 41 -31.58 51.79 -9.79
C ILE A 41 -30.98 50.72 -8.86
N LEU A 42 -29.78 51.03 -8.36
CA LEU A 42 -29.04 50.28 -7.33
C LEU A 42 -29.67 50.41 -5.92
N PRO A 43 -29.97 49.31 -5.21
CA PRO A 43 -30.06 49.30 -3.76
C PRO A 43 -28.68 49.03 -3.13
N LYS A 44 -28.21 49.92 -2.25
CA LYS A 44 -26.95 49.76 -1.50
C LYS A 44 -27.06 48.55 -0.57
N LYS A 45 -26.31 47.47 -0.84
CA LYS A 45 -26.26 46.28 0.01
C LYS A 45 -25.46 46.55 1.30
N PRO A 46 -25.92 46.12 2.49
CA PRO A 46 -25.17 46.28 3.73
C PRO A 46 -23.92 45.41 3.76
N ASN A 47 -22.85 45.90 4.40
CA ASN A 47 -21.56 45.22 4.52
C ASN A 47 -21.69 43.88 5.28
N LYS A 48 -21.83 42.77 4.54
CA LYS A 48 -21.71 41.42 5.09
C LYS A 48 -20.29 41.19 5.59
N LYS A 49 -20.07 41.23 6.90
CA LYS A 49 -18.84 40.74 7.55
C LYS A 49 -18.54 39.35 7.00
N ARG A 50 -17.41 39.20 6.28
CA ARG A 50 -16.93 37.91 5.76
C ARG A 50 -16.65 36.99 6.95
N ARG A 51 -17.62 36.13 7.30
CA ARG A 51 -17.36 34.98 8.20
C ARG A 51 -16.25 34.19 7.51
N ARG A 52 -15.07 34.09 8.15
CA ARG A 52 -14.00 33.19 7.70
C ARG A 52 -14.63 31.80 7.61
N GLY A 53 -14.74 31.27 6.40
CA GLY A 53 -15.17 29.88 6.22
C GLY A 53 -14.16 28.98 6.91
N LYS A 54 -14.65 27.93 7.58
CA LYS A 54 -13.74 26.86 8.05
C LYS A 54 -12.92 26.37 6.84
N PRO A 55 -11.61 26.11 6.99
CA PRO A 55 -10.82 25.56 5.90
C PRO A 55 -11.52 24.29 5.41
N LYS A 56 -11.70 24.18 4.09
CA LYS A 56 -12.18 22.94 3.48
C LYS A 56 -11.03 21.94 3.61
N THR A 57 -11.27 20.82 4.26
CA THR A 57 -10.32 19.71 4.29
C THR A 57 -9.97 19.30 2.86
N ASN A 58 -8.72 18.88 2.64
CA ASN A 58 -8.28 18.44 1.33
C ASN A 58 -9.11 17.21 0.93
N LYS A 59 -9.58 17.15 -0.33
CA LYS A 59 -10.37 16.01 -0.85
C LYS A 59 -9.62 14.67 -0.78
N TRP A 60 -8.30 14.71 -0.60
CA TRP A 60 -7.38 13.59 -0.48
C TRP A 60 -6.85 13.34 0.94
N ALA A 61 -7.10 14.24 1.90
CA ALA A 61 -6.81 13.94 3.31
C ALA A 61 -7.77 12.85 3.81
N ASP A 62 -7.35 12.11 4.83
CA ASP A 62 -8.17 11.11 5.53
C ASP A 62 -8.80 10.08 4.58
N ARG A 63 -8.01 9.58 3.61
CA ARG A 63 -8.43 8.58 2.62
C ARG A 63 -7.92 7.17 2.88
N CYS A 64 -6.81 7.01 3.60
CA CYS A 64 -6.35 5.71 4.06
C CYS A 64 -7.28 5.15 5.16
N MET A 65 -7.42 3.84 5.22
CA MET A 65 -7.98 3.13 6.36
C MET A 65 -6.87 2.97 7.39
N TYR A 66 -7.00 3.65 8.52
CA TYR A 66 -6.09 3.50 9.63
C TYR A 66 -6.60 2.37 10.51
N ALA A 67 -5.77 1.34 10.70
CA ALA A 67 -6.05 0.34 11.71
C ALA A 67 -6.03 1.00 13.09
N GLU A 68 -6.96 0.58 13.95
CA GLU A 68 -6.82 0.86 15.37
C GLU A 68 -5.54 0.18 15.87
N LEU A 69 -4.75 0.88 16.69
CA LEU A 69 -3.70 0.21 17.45
C LEU A 69 -4.41 -0.84 18.31
N LEU A 70 -3.93 -2.09 18.33
CA LEU A 70 -4.53 -3.10 19.20
C LEU A 70 -4.20 -2.76 20.66
N GLU A 71 -5.03 -1.90 21.26
CA GLU A 71 -4.88 -1.43 22.63
C GLU A 71 -5.03 -2.60 23.60
N MET A 72 -3.89 -3.19 23.97
CA MET A 72 -3.82 -4.05 25.14
C MET A 72 -3.76 -3.17 26.38
N VAL A 73 -4.95 -2.66 26.74
CA VAL A 73 -5.21 -1.87 27.94
C VAL A 73 -4.48 -2.49 29.13
N THR A 74 -3.63 -1.68 29.76
CA THR A 74 -2.91 -2.05 30.99
C THR A 74 -3.04 -1.00 32.11
N ASP A 75 -3.30 0.28 31.79
CA ASP A 75 -4.06 1.21 32.66
C ASP A 75 -4.46 2.51 31.90
N PRO A 76 -5.49 3.26 32.34
CA PRO A 76 -6.10 4.34 31.54
C PRO A 76 -5.73 5.76 32.00
N SER A 77 -4.47 6.19 31.85
CA SER A 77 -4.09 7.60 32.01
C SER A 77 -2.83 7.96 31.22
N ASP A 78 -3.01 8.68 30.11
CA ASP A 78 -2.38 10.01 29.86
C ASP A 78 -2.44 10.35 28.37
N ALA A 79 -3.00 11.52 28.06
CA ALA A 79 -3.20 11.93 26.69
C ALA A 79 -3.12 13.47 26.54
N TRP A 80 -2.37 13.91 25.51
CA TRP A 80 -2.31 15.26 24.91
C TRP A 80 -1.31 16.30 25.47
N SER A 81 -0.33 16.69 24.64
CA SER A 81 0.26 18.04 24.55
C SER A 81 0.99 18.22 23.20
N SER A 82 1.11 19.45 22.69
CA SER A 82 1.38 19.73 21.25
C SER A 82 2.61 20.62 20.96
N SER A 83 2.94 20.75 19.66
CA SER A 83 4.26 21.04 19.06
C SER A 83 4.72 22.51 18.90
N GLY A 84 5.94 22.66 18.36
CA GLY A 84 6.55 23.86 17.75
C GLY A 84 7.74 23.44 16.84
N ALA A 85 8.58 24.30 16.26
CA ALA A 85 8.69 25.77 16.34
C ALA A 85 9.58 26.38 15.21
N ASP A 86 9.65 25.76 14.02
CA ASP A 86 10.74 25.87 13.03
C ASP A 86 10.56 26.88 11.87
N GLY A 87 9.43 27.59 11.82
CA GLY A 87 9.13 28.56 10.75
C GLY A 87 8.48 27.95 9.51
N LEU A 88 8.20 26.64 9.52
CA LEU A 88 7.26 26.01 8.60
C LEU A 88 5.83 26.12 9.19
N PRO A 89 4.77 25.87 8.40
CA PRO A 89 3.45 25.61 8.97
C PRO A 89 3.53 24.44 9.96
N ALA A 90 2.94 24.57 11.16
CA ALA A 90 2.95 23.50 12.17
C ALA A 90 2.19 22.22 11.73
N ASP A 91 1.48 22.31 10.60
CA ASP A 91 0.80 21.23 9.90
C ASP A 91 1.53 20.82 8.60
N LEU A 92 2.77 21.26 8.32
CA LEU A 92 3.49 20.82 7.12
C LEU A 92 3.74 19.31 7.11
N GLU A 93 4.02 18.73 8.28
CA GLU A 93 4.12 17.26 8.46
C GLU A 93 2.75 16.56 8.34
N ASN A 94 1.65 17.25 8.67
CA ASN A 94 0.35 16.63 9.00
C ASN A 94 -0.81 16.99 8.04
N GLY A 95 -0.60 17.93 7.12
CA GLY A 95 -1.65 18.49 6.25
C GLY A 95 -1.25 18.64 4.78
N TRP A 96 0.01 18.33 4.43
CA TRP A 96 0.56 18.52 3.09
C TRP A 96 1.04 17.19 2.51
N VAL A 97 0.51 16.83 1.35
CA VAL A 97 0.92 15.61 0.62
C VAL A 97 2.00 15.98 -0.40
N ALA A 98 3.24 15.64 -0.11
CA ALA A 98 4.33 15.71 -1.08
C ALA A 98 4.21 14.53 -2.07
N LEU A 99 3.69 14.81 -3.27
CA LEU A 99 3.67 13.82 -4.35
C LEU A 99 5.08 13.69 -4.94
N ALA A 100 5.79 12.62 -4.58
CA ALA A 100 6.90 12.12 -5.39
C ALA A 100 6.39 11.80 -6.81
N PRO A 101 7.23 11.89 -7.86
CA PRO A 101 6.83 11.47 -9.20
C PRO A 101 6.39 10.01 -9.19
N VAL A 102 5.09 9.77 -9.37
CA VAL A 102 4.55 8.41 -9.44
C VAL A 102 5.04 7.78 -10.76
N PRO A 103 5.66 6.59 -10.74
CA PRO A 103 6.02 5.89 -11.97
C PRO A 103 4.80 5.70 -12.87
N GLN A 104 4.95 5.96 -14.17
CA GLN A 104 3.89 5.84 -15.18
C GLN A 104 3.43 4.39 -15.44
N VAL A 105 3.84 3.43 -14.59
CA VAL A 105 3.55 2.00 -14.70
C VAL A 105 2.15 1.67 -14.18
N LEU A 106 1.66 2.42 -13.18
CA LEU A 106 0.29 2.24 -12.71
C LEU A 106 -0.72 2.76 -13.76
N PRO A 107 -1.79 2.00 -14.05
CA PRO A 107 -2.82 2.47 -14.96
C PRO A 107 -3.50 3.76 -14.45
N PRO A 108 -4.00 4.64 -15.34
CA PRO A 108 -4.73 5.85 -14.94
C PRO A 108 -5.89 5.56 -13.99
N HIS A 109 -6.15 6.49 -13.07
CA HIS A 109 -7.22 6.39 -12.06
C HIS A 109 -7.12 5.16 -11.14
N THR A 110 -5.90 4.72 -10.85
CA THR A 110 -5.60 3.75 -9.80
C THR A 110 -5.36 4.46 -8.46
N ILE A 111 -5.87 3.91 -7.37
CA ILE A 111 -5.68 4.38 -5.99
C ILE A 111 -5.30 3.16 -5.16
N LEU A 112 -4.10 3.20 -4.59
CA LEU A 112 -3.53 2.17 -3.73
C LEU A 112 -3.33 2.74 -2.33
N ASP A 113 -3.39 1.86 -1.34
CA ASP A 113 -2.90 2.14 0.02
C ASP A 113 -1.48 1.54 0.14
N CYS A 114 -0.52 2.35 0.57
CA CYS A 114 0.90 2.02 0.47
C CYS A 114 1.72 2.53 1.66
N VAL A 115 2.75 1.76 2.02
CA VAL A 115 3.81 2.17 2.95
C VAL A 115 5.11 2.35 2.17
N LEU A 116 5.72 3.53 2.32
CA LEU A 116 7.03 3.83 1.74
C LEU A 116 8.12 3.11 2.55
N ASP A 117 8.97 2.34 1.90
CA ASP A 117 10.08 1.64 2.58
C ASP A 117 11.09 2.66 3.14
N ASN A 118 11.61 2.44 4.36
CA ASN A 118 12.58 3.35 4.96
C ASN A 118 13.84 3.53 4.08
N ASN A 119 14.22 2.50 3.33
CA ASN A 119 15.37 2.49 2.43
C ASN A 119 14.95 2.66 0.95
N TRP A 120 13.79 3.27 0.67
CA TRP A 120 13.27 3.46 -0.70
C TRP A 120 14.26 4.15 -1.65
N LYS A 121 15.15 4.98 -1.12
CA LYS A 121 16.21 5.63 -1.91
C LYS A 121 17.28 4.66 -2.43
N ASP A 122 17.47 3.53 -1.76
CA ASP A 122 18.50 2.53 -2.08
C ASP A 122 17.92 1.24 -2.71
N ASN A 123 16.61 1.03 -2.57
CA ASN A 123 15.91 -0.15 -3.06
C ASN A 123 14.71 0.13 -4.02
N GLY A 124 14.22 1.37 -4.09
CA GLY A 124 13.10 1.76 -4.94
C GLY A 124 11.74 1.18 -4.53
N VAL A 125 11.60 0.59 -3.34
CA VAL A 125 10.41 -0.17 -2.92
C VAL A 125 9.31 0.73 -2.35
N LEU A 126 8.08 0.48 -2.83
CA LEU A 126 6.84 0.94 -2.23
C LEU A 126 6.00 -0.29 -1.89
N HIS A 127 5.75 -0.52 -0.61
CA HIS A 127 4.94 -1.65 -0.15
C HIS A 127 3.46 -1.34 -0.39
N VAL A 128 2.77 -2.15 -1.18
CA VAL A 128 1.33 -1.99 -1.42
C VAL A 128 0.56 -2.78 -0.38
N LEU A 129 -0.08 -2.08 0.55
CA LEU A 129 -0.98 -2.66 1.54
C LEU A 129 -2.28 -3.09 0.88
N ASP A 130 -2.90 -2.20 0.11
CA ASP A 130 -4.26 -2.42 -0.35
C ASP A 130 -4.59 -1.73 -1.68
N VAL A 131 -5.70 -2.14 -2.30
CA VAL A 131 -6.25 -1.55 -3.52
C VAL A 131 -7.65 -1.03 -3.26
N ILE A 132 -7.83 0.27 -3.50
CA ILE A 132 -9.11 0.98 -3.36
C ILE A 132 -9.74 1.11 -4.74
N LYS A 133 -8.93 1.49 -5.74
CA LYS A 133 -9.38 1.73 -7.12
C LYS A 133 -8.35 1.24 -8.13
N TRP A 134 -8.78 0.61 -9.22
CA TRP A 134 -7.88 0.14 -10.27
C TRP A 134 -8.45 0.47 -11.65
N LYS A 135 -7.68 1.13 -12.53
CA LYS A 135 -8.15 1.52 -13.88
C LYS A 135 -9.47 2.32 -13.87
N GLY A 136 -9.75 3.09 -12.80
CA GLY A 136 -11.01 3.82 -12.63
C GLY A 136 -12.18 2.99 -12.09
N GLN A 137 -12.06 1.67 -11.96
CA GLN A 137 -13.03 0.81 -11.28
C GLN A 137 -12.79 0.88 -9.77
N ASP A 138 -13.85 1.18 -9.02
CA ASP A 138 -13.83 1.11 -7.56
C ASP A 138 -13.93 -0.34 -7.08
N VAL A 139 -13.16 -0.67 -6.04
CA VAL A 139 -13.19 -1.97 -5.37
C VAL A 139 -13.25 -1.84 -3.86
N SER A 140 -13.44 -0.63 -3.29
CA SER A 140 -13.56 -0.40 -1.84
C SER A 140 -14.59 -1.30 -1.16
N GLU A 141 -15.75 -1.49 -1.80
CA GLU A 141 -16.88 -2.25 -1.27
C GLU A 141 -16.66 -3.77 -1.23
N CYS A 142 -15.55 -4.27 -1.79
CA CYS A 142 -15.24 -5.69 -1.78
C CYS A 142 -14.59 -6.13 -0.46
N GLU A 143 -14.76 -7.40 -0.10
CA GLU A 143 -14.09 -8.02 1.05
C GLU A 143 -12.55 -7.89 0.95
N SER A 144 -11.89 -7.60 2.09
CA SER A 144 -10.42 -7.45 2.16
C SER A 144 -9.66 -8.62 1.54
N ALA A 145 -10.11 -9.87 1.74
CA ALA A 145 -9.49 -11.04 1.11
C ALA A 145 -9.56 -11.04 -0.42
N PHE A 146 -10.65 -10.54 -1.01
CA PHE A 146 -10.74 -10.34 -2.47
C PHE A 146 -9.82 -9.22 -2.92
N ARG A 147 -9.76 -8.10 -2.17
CA ARG A 147 -8.94 -6.93 -2.51
C ARG A 147 -7.45 -7.28 -2.48
N PHE A 148 -6.98 -8.08 -1.52
CA PHE A 148 -5.59 -8.57 -1.48
C PHE A 148 -5.26 -9.52 -2.65
N TRP A 149 -6.14 -10.48 -2.98
CA TRP A 149 -5.95 -11.35 -4.14
C TRP A 149 -5.93 -10.55 -5.46
N TRP A 150 -6.82 -9.58 -5.60
CA TRP A 150 -6.91 -8.73 -6.78
C TRP A 150 -5.69 -7.82 -6.92
N ARG A 151 -5.24 -7.21 -5.81
CA ARG A 151 -3.99 -6.42 -5.72
C ARG A 151 -2.82 -7.22 -6.27
N ASP A 152 -2.59 -8.42 -5.77
CA ASP A 152 -1.43 -9.24 -6.15
C ASP A 152 -1.50 -9.67 -7.61
N THR A 153 -2.68 -10.11 -8.06
CA THR A 153 -2.93 -10.47 -9.46
C THR A 153 -2.66 -9.28 -10.40
N ARG A 154 -3.16 -8.09 -10.05
CA ARG A 154 -3.04 -6.89 -10.90
C ARG A 154 -1.67 -6.23 -10.87
N LEU A 155 -0.92 -6.36 -9.78
CA LEU A 155 0.50 -5.95 -9.74
C LEU A 155 1.38 -6.91 -10.54
N GLY A 156 1.11 -8.22 -10.50
CA GLY A 156 1.82 -9.22 -11.31
C GLY A 156 1.59 -9.11 -12.83
N GLU A 157 0.51 -8.47 -13.25
CA GLU A 157 0.21 -8.15 -14.67
C GLU A 157 0.94 -6.89 -15.19
N LEU A 158 1.63 -6.11 -14.34
CA LEU A 158 2.27 -4.87 -14.77
C LEU A 158 3.52 -5.14 -15.63
N PRO A 159 3.77 -4.33 -16.69
CA PRO A 159 5.02 -4.42 -17.42
C PRO A 159 6.20 -4.00 -16.52
N PRO A 160 7.41 -4.55 -16.74
CA PRO A 160 8.60 -4.14 -15.99
C PRO A 160 8.82 -2.62 -16.04
N THR A 161 9.01 -1.99 -14.88
CA THR A 161 9.27 -0.55 -14.78
C THR A 161 10.54 -0.17 -15.53
N ALA A 162 10.41 0.68 -16.55
CA ALA A 162 11.58 1.34 -17.14
C ALA A 162 12.20 2.29 -16.10
N LEU A 163 13.46 2.04 -15.75
CA LEU A 163 14.13 2.78 -14.68
C LEU A 163 14.44 4.22 -15.10
N PRO A 164 14.11 5.23 -14.27
CA PRO A 164 14.46 6.61 -14.54
C PRO A 164 15.98 6.80 -14.50
N GLN A 165 16.51 7.52 -15.49
CA GLN A 165 17.91 7.97 -15.46
C GLN A 165 18.10 8.87 -14.24
N SER A 166 18.95 8.48 -13.30
CA SER A 166 19.30 9.34 -12.17
C SER A 166 20.10 10.54 -12.69
N HIS A 167 19.69 11.75 -12.33
CA HIS A 167 20.58 12.90 -12.45
C HIS A 167 21.76 12.71 -11.48
N CYS A 168 22.93 12.35 -12.00
CA CYS A 168 24.12 12.11 -11.19
C CYS A 168 24.45 13.35 -10.34
N PRO A 169 24.49 13.24 -8.99
CA PRO A 169 25.05 14.29 -8.17
C PRO A 169 26.56 14.41 -8.46
N LYS A 170 27.07 15.64 -8.54
CA LYS A 170 28.49 15.93 -8.78
C LYS A 170 29.32 15.77 -7.48
N SER A 171 29.19 14.66 -6.79
CA SER A 171 29.95 14.31 -5.58
C SER A 171 30.73 13.01 -5.79
N ASN A 172 31.93 12.93 -5.21
CA ASN A 172 32.93 11.92 -5.56
C ASN A 172 32.64 10.49 -5.02
N ASP A 173 31.55 10.28 -4.29
CA ASP A 173 31.14 8.98 -3.75
C ASP A 173 30.24 8.21 -4.74
N ILE A 174 30.84 7.74 -5.85
CA ILE A 174 30.14 7.12 -6.98
C ILE A 174 30.15 5.58 -6.86
N THR A 175 29.46 5.03 -5.86
CA THR A 175 29.37 3.55 -5.67
C THR A 175 27.94 3.00 -5.58
N THR A 176 26.93 3.83 -5.33
CA THR A 176 25.53 3.40 -5.20
C THR A 176 24.58 4.29 -5.99
N TYR A 177 23.71 3.66 -6.79
CA TYR A 177 22.59 4.33 -7.44
C TYR A 177 21.52 4.72 -6.40
N THR A 178 21.04 5.97 -6.48
CA THR A 178 19.93 6.46 -5.66
C THR A 178 18.67 6.60 -6.50
N PHE A 179 17.58 5.96 -6.08
CA PHE A 179 16.28 6.04 -6.73
C PHE A 179 15.68 7.45 -6.57
N PRO A 180 15.30 8.15 -7.66
CA PRO A 180 14.68 9.48 -7.57
C PRO A 180 13.22 9.43 -7.10
N CYS A 181 12.56 8.30 -7.30
CA CYS A 181 11.24 7.94 -6.76
C CYS A 181 11.18 6.41 -6.59
N PRO A 182 10.25 5.87 -5.78
CA PRO A 182 10.00 4.43 -5.72
C PRO A 182 9.52 3.92 -7.08
N THR A 183 10.10 2.83 -7.57
CA THR A 183 9.82 2.22 -8.88
C THR A 183 9.27 0.80 -8.80
N THR A 184 9.34 0.19 -7.62
CA THR A 184 9.04 -1.23 -7.36
C THR A 184 7.83 -1.32 -6.44
N PHE A 185 6.66 -1.64 -7.00
CA PHE A 185 5.43 -1.89 -6.24
C PHE A 185 5.44 -3.32 -5.70
N LEU A 186 5.64 -3.48 -4.39
CA LEU A 186 5.76 -4.78 -3.75
C LEU A 186 4.52 -5.07 -2.89
N PRO A 187 3.68 -6.07 -3.22
CA PRO A 187 2.57 -6.42 -2.35
C PRO A 187 3.04 -6.89 -0.97
N VAL A 188 2.35 -6.46 0.09
CA VAL A 188 2.58 -6.98 1.44
C VAL A 188 1.94 -8.37 1.58
N PRO A 189 2.69 -9.41 1.97
CA PRO A 189 2.14 -10.77 2.11
C PRO A 189 0.95 -10.81 3.06
N TYR A 190 -0.05 -11.62 2.73
CA TYR A 190 -1.23 -11.82 3.57
C TYR A 190 -1.46 -13.31 3.82
N HIS A 191 -2.10 -13.63 4.95
CA HIS A 191 -2.44 -14.99 5.34
C HIS A 191 -3.94 -15.05 5.66
N ILE A 192 -4.63 -16.02 5.07
CA ILE A 192 -6.07 -16.24 5.31
C ILE A 192 -6.31 -17.13 6.55
N ASP A 193 -5.42 -18.07 6.81
CA ASP A 193 -5.46 -18.92 8.00
C ASP A 193 -4.74 -18.23 9.17
N THR A 194 -5.52 -17.62 10.06
CA THR A 194 -5.05 -17.02 11.32
C THR A 194 -5.32 -17.92 12.54
N THR A 195 -5.44 -19.24 12.36
CA THR A 195 -5.51 -20.19 13.48
C THR A 195 -4.20 -20.15 14.29
N LEU A 196 -4.28 -20.50 15.58
CA LEU A 196 -3.11 -20.46 16.47
C LEU A 196 -1.91 -21.29 15.95
N PRO A 197 -2.09 -22.51 15.37
CA PRO A 197 -0.98 -23.24 14.76
C PRO A 197 -0.33 -22.49 13.60
N SER A 198 -1.11 -22.10 12.57
CA SER A 198 -0.61 -21.33 11.41
C SER A 198 0.12 -20.05 11.84
N LEU A 199 -0.44 -19.35 12.82
CA LEU A 199 0.10 -18.11 13.33
C LEU A 199 1.47 -18.31 14.01
N LEU A 200 1.65 -19.40 14.76
CA LEU A 200 2.93 -19.75 15.40
C LEU A 200 3.96 -20.36 14.43
N THR A 201 3.55 -21.20 13.48
CA THR A 201 4.48 -21.93 12.59
C THR A 201 4.86 -21.17 11.33
N HIS A 202 4.02 -20.23 10.88
CA HIS A 202 4.20 -19.55 9.59
C HIS A 202 4.19 -18.04 9.73
N ILE A 203 3.14 -17.44 10.30
CA ILE A 203 2.99 -15.98 10.31
C ILE A 203 4.06 -15.30 11.17
N VAL A 204 4.20 -15.67 12.45
CA VAL A 204 5.17 -15.03 13.36
C VAL A 204 6.62 -15.19 12.91
N PRO A 205 7.09 -16.37 12.45
CA PRO A 205 8.43 -16.50 11.87
C PRO A 205 8.63 -15.58 10.65
N SER A 206 7.66 -15.51 9.72
CA SER A 206 7.73 -14.63 8.55
C SER A 206 7.71 -13.14 8.89
N VAL A 207 7.04 -12.74 9.98
CA VAL A 207 7.02 -11.37 10.47
C VAL A 207 8.34 -10.99 11.15
N ARG A 208 8.98 -11.91 11.89
CA ARG A 208 10.24 -11.66 12.62
C ARG A 208 11.50 -11.76 11.77
N LEU A 209 11.48 -12.53 10.69
CA LEU A 209 12.65 -12.75 9.84
C LEU A 209 12.69 -11.71 8.70
N PRO A 210 13.85 -11.07 8.43
CA PRO A 210 14.03 -10.26 7.25
C PRO A 210 13.84 -11.09 5.96
N ARG A 211 13.20 -10.51 4.94
CA ARG A 211 13.01 -11.14 3.62
C ARG A 211 13.91 -10.48 2.57
N SER A 212 14.59 -11.29 1.75
CA SER A 212 15.26 -10.81 0.52
C SER A 212 14.22 -10.68 -0.60
N VAL A 213 14.28 -9.56 -1.33
CA VAL A 213 13.47 -9.33 -2.54
C VAL A 213 14.37 -8.84 -3.66
N SER A 214 14.21 -9.43 -4.85
CA SER A 214 14.92 -9.00 -6.06
C SER A 214 14.36 -7.66 -6.56
N ILE A 215 15.21 -6.64 -6.58
CA ILE A 215 14.92 -5.32 -7.14
C ILE A 215 15.77 -5.11 -8.40
N VAL A 216 15.29 -4.26 -9.31
CA VAL A 216 16.02 -3.91 -10.53
C VAL A 216 16.56 -2.49 -10.37
N ALA A 217 17.87 -2.30 -10.56
CA ALA A 217 18.54 -1.00 -10.53
C ALA A 217 19.44 -0.85 -11.77
N PRO A 218 19.76 0.37 -12.23
CA PRO A 218 20.72 0.55 -13.31
C PRO A 218 22.11 0.11 -12.84
N SER A 219 22.88 -0.57 -13.69
CA SER A 219 24.30 -0.76 -13.43
C SER A 219 24.99 0.61 -13.33
N VAL A 220 25.69 0.87 -12.23
CA VAL A 220 26.68 1.95 -12.21
C VAL A 220 27.93 1.38 -12.88
N PRO A 221 28.42 1.95 -13.99
CA PRO A 221 29.66 1.47 -14.59
C PRO A 221 30.80 1.66 -13.58
N SER A 222 31.52 0.58 -13.27
CA SER A 222 32.81 0.67 -12.59
C SER A 222 33.72 1.62 -13.37
N GLN A 223 34.47 2.47 -12.65
CA GLN A 223 35.40 3.43 -13.26
C GLN A 223 36.57 2.73 -13.96
N ASP A 224 36.32 2.24 -15.18
CA ASP A 224 37.34 2.08 -16.21
C ASP A 224 37.13 3.20 -17.23
N MET A 225 38.17 3.98 -17.49
CA MET A 225 38.06 5.28 -18.15
C MET A 225 38.02 5.11 -19.68
N ASP A 226 36.83 4.86 -20.23
CA ASP A 226 36.59 5.02 -21.67
C ASP A 226 35.54 6.11 -21.93
N VAL A 227 36.05 7.31 -22.20
CA VAL A 227 35.26 8.54 -22.38
C VAL A 227 34.89 8.69 -23.84
N ASP A 228 33.96 7.86 -24.34
CA ASP A 228 33.17 8.11 -25.57
C ASP A 228 32.11 7.00 -25.83
N PHE A 229 31.09 6.87 -24.97
CA PHE A 229 29.89 6.08 -25.33
C PHE A 229 28.58 6.72 -24.86
N TYR A 230 27.71 7.05 -25.82
CA TYR A 230 26.44 7.73 -25.57
C TYR A 230 25.40 6.80 -24.90
N CYS A 231 24.60 7.37 -24.01
CA CYS A 231 23.70 6.64 -23.11
C CYS A 231 22.46 6.05 -23.81
N SER A 232 22.57 4.85 -24.37
CA SER A 232 21.43 4.00 -24.71
C SER A 232 21.65 2.55 -24.26
N GLY A 233 20.97 2.15 -23.16
CA GLY A 233 20.91 0.74 -22.75
C GLY A 233 21.98 0.25 -21.76
N GLN A 234 22.29 1.02 -20.70
CA GLN A 234 22.96 0.44 -19.52
C GLN A 234 22.18 -0.79 -19.04
N PRO A 235 22.83 -1.96 -18.83
CA PRO A 235 22.12 -3.16 -18.43
C PRO A 235 21.52 -2.99 -17.04
N ALA A 236 20.26 -3.40 -16.91
CA ALA A 236 19.59 -3.41 -15.61
C ALA A 236 20.18 -4.55 -14.77
N GLN A 237 20.69 -4.22 -13.57
CA GLN A 237 21.21 -5.19 -12.62
C GLN A 237 20.12 -5.57 -11.62
N THR A 238 19.94 -6.87 -11.40
CA THR A 238 19.15 -7.37 -10.26
C THR A 238 20.00 -7.32 -8.99
N LYS A 239 19.51 -6.62 -7.98
CA LYS A 239 20.09 -6.52 -6.63
C LYS A 239 19.11 -7.15 -5.64
N GLU A 240 19.59 -7.72 -4.53
CA GLU A 240 18.71 -8.09 -3.42
C GLU A 240 18.55 -6.92 -2.45
N ALA A 241 17.30 -6.65 -2.07
CA ALA A 241 16.94 -5.75 -0.97
C ALA A 241 16.47 -6.58 0.23
N ILE A 242 17.03 -6.31 1.40
CA ILE A 242 16.59 -6.90 2.67
C ILE A 242 15.49 -6.00 3.24
N ILE A 243 14.30 -6.56 3.43
CA ILE A 243 13.13 -5.89 4.02
C ILE A 243 12.89 -6.50 5.40
N GLN A 244 12.73 -5.64 6.40
CA GLN A 244 12.24 -6.03 7.72
C GLN A 244 10.75 -5.67 7.84
N SER A 245 10.01 -6.41 8.66
CA SER A 245 8.63 -6.06 9.01
C SER A 245 8.64 -5.29 10.33
N ASP A 246 7.72 -4.36 10.52
CA ASP A 246 7.57 -3.60 11.79
C ASP A 246 6.52 -4.20 12.74
N GLY A 247 5.65 -5.06 12.21
CA GLY A 247 4.46 -5.56 12.91
C GLY A 247 3.56 -6.43 12.03
N LEU A 248 2.42 -6.79 12.59
CA LEU A 248 1.36 -7.56 11.97
C LEU A 248 0.10 -6.70 11.89
N LEU A 249 -0.46 -6.57 10.68
CA LEU A 249 -1.70 -5.86 10.42
C LEU A 249 -2.83 -6.89 10.24
N LEU A 250 -3.75 -6.95 11.19
CA LEU A 250 -4.89 -7.86 11.19
C LEU A 250 -6.06 -7.19 10.47
N TYR A 251 -6.74 -7.92 9.58
CA TYR A 251 -7.96 -7.47 8.92
C TYR A 251 -9.11 -8.44 9.20
N VAL A 252 -10.32 -7.91 9.38
CA VAL A 252 -11.55 -8.70 9.25
C VAL A 252 -11.68 -9.11 7.78
N ARG A 253 -11.75 -10.42 7.52
CA ARG A 253 -11.71 -11.01 6.17
C ARG A 253 -12.77 -10.47 5.21
N ALA A 254 -13.96 -10.16 5.74
CA ALA A 254 -15.12 -9.67 4.98
C ALA A 254 -15.25 -8.13 4.97
N ALA A 255 -14.27 -7.40 5.51
CA ALA A 255 -14.34 -5.94 5.59
C ALA A 255 -14.18 -5.25 4.23
N SER A 256 -15.10 -4.35 3.92
CA SER A 256 -14.91 -3.26 2.96
C SER A 256 -13.79 -2.32 3.40
N TYR A 257 -13.29 -1.51 2.48
CA TYR A 257 -12.32 -0.46 2.78
C TYR A 257 -13.04 0.82 3.22
N GLU A 258 -12.80 1.26 4.45
CA GLU A 258 -13.39 2.47 5.02
C GLU A 258 -12.28 3.48 5.34
N SER A 259 -12.33 4.67 4.76
CA SER A 259 -11.34 5.71 5.07
C SER A 259 -11.48 6.22 6.51
N GLY A 260 -10.36 6.40 7.21
CA GLY A 260 -10.30 6.77 8.62
C GLY A 260 -9.99 5.59 9.53
N THR A 261 -10.09 5.80 10.84
CA THR A 261 -9.88 4.76 11.86
C THR A 261 -11.01 3.74 11.83
N SER A 262 -10.69 2.44 11.74
CA SER A 262 -11.70 1.37 11.69
C SER A 262 -11.34 0.17 12.60
N PRO A 263 -12.28 -0.35 13.41
CA PRO A 263 -12.10 -1.57 14.21
C PRO A 263 -12.08 -2.85 13.34
N LEU A 264 -12.34 -2.72 12.03
CA LEU A 264 -12.23 -3.82 11.06
C LEU A 264 -10.78 -4.15 10.71
N SER A 265 -9.81 -3.37 11.21
CA SER A 265 -8.39 -3.70 11.14
C SER A 265 -7.67 -3.32 12.43
N SER A 266 -6.61 -4.05 12.79
CA SER A 266 -5.85 -3.83 14.03
C SER A 266 -4.34 -3.99 13.82
N TRP A 267 -3.57 -3.04 14.33
CA TRP A 267 -2.10 -3.06 14.25
C TRP A 267 -1.46 -3.68 15.50
N VAL A 268 -0.49 -4.58 15.29
CA VAL A 268 0.25 -5.28 16.35
C VAL A 268 1.77 -5.18 16.07
N PRO A 269 2.51 -4.25 16.70
CA PRO A 269 3.94 -4.07 16.41
C PRO A 269 4.80 -5.20 17.00
N ILE A 270 5.95 -5.47 16.37
CA ILE A 270 6.97 -6.43 16.86
C ILE A 270 7.74 -5.87 18.07
N VAL A 271 7.89 -4.55 18.15
CA VAL A 271 8.64 -3.87 19.21
C VAL A 271 7.69 -2.99 20.02
N SER A 272 7.86 -2.95 21.35
CA SER A 272 7.10 -2.04 22.20
C SER A 272 7.58 -0.60 22.04
N TYR A 273 6.63 0.34 21.92
CA TYR A 273 6.94 1.78 21.88
C TYR A 273 7.49 2.30 23.23
N ASP A 274 7.22 1.60 24.34
CA ASP A 274 7.71 1.93 25.69
C ASP A 274 9.17 1.51 25.95
N GLY A 275 9.87 1.04 24.91
CA GLY A 275 11.26 0.60 24.99
C GLY A 275 11.46 -0.89 25.34
N PRO A 276 12.72 -1.35 25.36
CA PRO A 276 13.06 -2.78 25.29
C PRO A 276 12.81 -3.58 26.58
N GLN A 277 12.30 -2.94 27.64
CA GLN A 277 12.03 -3.60 28.93
C GLN A 277 10.60 -4.16 29.05
N ARG A 278 9.68 -3.82 28.12
CA ARG A 278 8.35 -4.41 28.05
C ARG A 278 8.28 -5.54 27.03
N GLU A 279 7.51 -6.57 27.36
CA GLU A 279 7.14 -7.67 26.46
C GLU A 279 6.53 -7.12 25.16
N SER A 280 6.86 -7.71 24.01
CA SER A 280 6.35 -7.17 22.74
C SER A 280 4.83 -7.31 22.64
N PRO A 281 4.12 -6.36 21.98
CA PRO A 281 2.69 -6.52 21.73
C PRO A 281 2.35 -7.78 20.93
N LEU A 282 3.24 -8.23 20.05
CA LEU A 282 3.11 -9.51 19.37
C LEU A 282 3.18 -10.70 20.35
N ASP A 283 4.16 -10.75 21.26
CA ASP A 283 4.28 -11.82 22.27
C ASP A 283 3.08 -11.86 23.23
N LEU A 284 2.60 -10.68 23.65
CA LEU A 284 1.41 -10.55 24.49
C LEU A 284 0.15 -11.11 23.81
N LEU A 285 -0.05 -10.83 22.53
CA LEU A 285 -1.14 -11.40 21.73
C LEU A 285 -1.04 -12.94 21.66
N LEU A 286 0.16 -13.47 21.41
CA LEU A 286 0.42 -14.91 21.34
C LEU A 286 0.09 -15.60 22.66
N ARG A 287 0.58 -15.07 23.79
CA ARG A 287 0.32 -15.62 25.12
C ARG A 287 -1.17 -15.62 25.44
N ARG A 288 -1.90 -14.55 25.12
CA ARG A 288 -3.36 -14.47 25.32
C ARG A 288 -4.09 -15.52 24.48
N ARG A 289 -3.74 -15.68 23.19
CA ARG A 289 -4.32 -16.71 22.31
C ARG A 289 -4.09 -18.13 22.84
N MET A 290 -2.86 -18.47 23.26
CA MET A 290 -2.54 -19.78 23.87
C MET A 290 -3.33 -20.05 25.16
N ALA A 291 -3.50 -19.04 26.01
CA ALA A 291 -4.27 -19.16 27.25
C ALA A 291 -5.76 -19.42 26.98
N HIS A 292 -6.37 -18.72 26.02
CA HIS A 292 -7.77 -18.95 25.63
C HIS A 292 -8.01 -20.37 25.09
N THR A 293 -7.18 -20.85 24.16
CA THR A 293 -7.31 -22.21 23.61
C THR A 293 -7.17 -23.28 24.69
N SER A 294 -6.31 -23.05 25.69
CA SER A 294 -6.13 -23.95 26.84
C SER A 294 -7.31 -23.95 27.83
N ALA A 295 -8.07 -22.85 27.89
CA ALA A 295 -9.25 -22.72 28.73
C ALA A 295 -10.49 -23.36 28.08
N GLU A 296 -10.71 -23.13 26.78
CA GLU A 296 -11.82 -23.74 26.03
C GLU A 296 -11.76 -25.27 26.03
N GLY A 297 -10.55 -25.85 25.92
CA GLY A 297 -10.32 -27.29 26.02
C GLY A 297 -10.67 -27.92 27.38
N ARG A 298 -10.94 -27.13 28.44
CA ARG A 298 -11.36 -27.63 29.76
C ARG A 298 -12.87 -27.54 30.02
N VAL A 299 -13.62 -26.83 29.18
CA VAL A 299 -15.07 -26.64 29.37
C VAL A 299 -15.89 -27.72 28.65
N GLY A 300 -15.28 -28.46 27.72
CA GLY A 300 -15.91 -29.57 27.00
C GLY A 300 -16.05 -30.89 27.77
N GLU A 301 -15.55 -30.99 29.01
CA GLU A 301 -15.56 -32.22 29.81
C GLU A 301 -16.55 -32.10 30.98
N VAL A 302 -17.84 -31.95 30.67
CA VAL A 302 -18.93 -31.98 31.66
C VAL A 302 -19.92 -33.08 31.31
N GLN A 303 -19.74 -34.22 31.97
CA GLN A 303 -20.69 -35.32 32.22
C GLN A 303 -21.87 -35.46 31.25
N GLU A 304 -21.74 -36.42 30.34
CA GLU A 304 -22.86 -37.23 29.87
C GLU A 304 -23.46 -37.95 31.10
N VAL A 305 -24.58 -37.43 31.62
CA VAL A 305 -25.29 -38.05 32.75
C VAL A 305 -26.24 -39.08 32.18
N ASP A 306 -25.93 -40.37 32.40
CA ASP A 306 -26.83 -41.47 32.08
C ASP A 306 -28.20 -41.26 32.74
N VAL A 307 -29.21 -40.96 31.94
CA VAL A 307 -30.62 -41.01 32.35
C VAL A 307 -31.10 -42.44 32.12
N GLU A 308 -30.72 -43.33 33.04
CA GLU A 308 -31.25 -44.69 33.09
C GLU A 308 -32.75 -44.61 33.40
N MET A 309 -33.57 -45.02 32.44
CA MET A 309 -35.02 -44.88 32.47
C MET A 309 -35.65 -46.19 32.97
N GLU A 310 -36.15 -46.20 34.20
CA GLU A 310 -36.85 -47.36 34.75
C GLU A 310 -38.09 -47.73 33.91
N LEU A 311 -38.25 -49.05 33.67
CA LEU A 311 -39.43 -49.71 33.08
C LEU A 311 -39.75 -50.98 33.87
#